data_AF-A0A9E3E0E3-F1
#
_entry.id   AF-A0A9E3E0E3-F1
#
_cell.length_a   1.000
_cell.length_b   1.000
_cell.length_c   1.000
_cell.angle_alpha   90.00
_cell.angle_beta   90.00
_cell.angle_gamma   90.00
#
_symmetry.space_group_name_H-M   'P 1'
#
loop_
_entity.id
_entity.type
_entity.pdbx_description
1 polymer ?
#
loop_
_entity_poly.entity_id
_entity_poly.type
_entity_poly.pdbx_seq_one_letter_code
_entity_poly.pdbx_strand_id
1 'polypeptide(L)'
;MAAGGANGSSRGGRTNGSVSGKRAKRATRTGRRLFAFDRALGTRFVAGADEAGRGCLAGPLVAAAVLFDLQRIEPAQVRALSALNDSKQQTPEGRAELFPLILRVARKVAIVSRCAPGIDSRGLHVT
;
A
#
# COMPACT_ATOMS: atom_id res chain seq x y z
N MET A 1 -46.04 -6.84 -59.17
CA MET A 1 -44.78 -7.55 -58.85
C MET A 1 -43.62 -6.67 -59.28
N ALA A 2 -43.08 -5.89 -58.35
CA ALA A 2 -41.80 -5.19 -58.48
C ALA A 2 -41.31 -4.90 -57.06
N ALA A 3 -40.12 -5.42 -56.75
CA ALA A 3 -39.44 -5.25 -55.47
C ALA A 3 -38.62 -3.96 -55.48
N GLY A 4 -38.60 -3.23 -54.36
CA GLY A 4 -37.70 -2.10 -54.18
C GLY A 4 -37.83 -1.44 -52.80
N GLY A 5 -36.71 -1.39 -52.07
CA GLY A 5 -36.33 -0.20 -51.28
C GLY A 5 -36.42 -0.26 -49.75
N ALA A 6 -35.28 -0.60 -49.13
CA ALA A 6 -34.65 -0.02 -47.94
C ALA A 6 -35.44 0.18 -46.61
N ASN A 7 -34.94 -0.40 -45.50
CA ASN A 7 -34.03 0.33 -44.61
C ASN A 7 -33.42 -0.57 -43.51
N GLY A 8 -32.12 -0.40 -43.28
CA GLY A 8 -31.40 -1.05 -42.18
C GLY A 8 -31.57 -0.30 -40.85
N SER A 9 -31.61 -1.05 -39.75
CA SER A 9 -31.33 -0.57 -38.39
C SER A 9 -30.95 -1.80 -37.55
N SER A 10 -29.66 -2.00 -37.30
CA SER A 10 -28.90 -1.52 -36.13
C SER A 10 -28.85 -2.54 -35.00
N ARG A 11 -27.70 -3.22 -34.97
CA ARG A 11 -27.03 -3.94 -33.88
C ARG A 11 -27.54 -3.59 -32.47
N GLY A 12 -28.23 -4.55 -31.84
CA GLY A 12 -28.46 -4.58 -30.40
C GLY A 12 -27.25 -5.19 -29.67
N GLY A 13 -26.23 -4.38 -29.41
CA GLY A 13 -25.11 -4.75 -28.57
C GLY A 13 -25.53 -4.86 -27.10
N ARG A 14 -25.31 -6.03 -26.51
CA ARG A 14 -25.44 -6.24 -25.05
C ARG A 14 -24.46 -5.33 -24.34
N THR A 15 -24.96 -4.39 -23.54
CA THR A 15 -24.14 -3.53 -22.68
C THR A 15 -23.66 -4.36 -21.49
N ASN A 16 -22.37 -4.69 -21.48
CA ASN A 16 -21.72 -5.22 -20.28
C ASN A 16 -21.64 -4.11 -19.22
N GLY A 17 -22.28 -4.36 -18.08
CA GLY A 17 -22.31 -3.47 -16.93
C GLY A 17 -20.91 -3.12 -16.44
N SER A 18 -20.72 -1.84 -16.13
CA SER A 18 -19.49 -1.24 -15.63
C SER A 18 -19.22 -1.66 -14.17
N VAL A 19 -18.42 -2.72 -13.97
CA VAL A 19 -17.98 -3.18 -12.64
C VAL A 19 -16.82 -2.33 -12.07
N SER A 20 -16.40 -1.26 -12.74
CA SER A 20 -15.15 -0.55 -12.44
C SER A 20 -15.15 0.39 -11.22
N GLY A 21 -16.30 0.64 -10.58
CA GLY A 21 -16.42 1.73 -9.57
C GLY A 21 -16.18 1.36 -8.10
N LYS A 22 -16.14 0.07 -7.74
CA LYS A 22 -16.16 -0.36 -6.32
C LYS A 22 -14.77 -0.51 -5.68
N ARG A 23 -13.73 -0.90 -6.45
CA ARG A 23 -12.37 -1.15 -5.92
C ARG A 23 -11.63 0.12 -5.50
N ALA A 24 -11.68 1.17 -6.32
CA ALA A 24 -11.02 2.46 -6.03
C ALA A 24 -11.56 3.16 -4.77
N LYS A 25 -12.87 3.02 -4.48
CA LYS A 25 -13.51 3.61 -3.30
C LYS A 25 -13.10 2.94 -1.98
N ARG A 26 -12.63 1.70 -2.00
CA ARG A 26 -12.24 0.96 -0.78
C ARG A 26 -10.81 1.33 -0.34
N ALA A 27 -9.90 1.46 -1.30
CA ALA A 27 -8.50 1.84 -1.05
C ALA A 27 -8.34 3.27 -0.50
N THR A 28 -9.16 4.22 -0.97
CA THR A 28 -9.12 5.62 -0.49
C THR A 28 -9.58 5.80 0.96
N ARG A 29 -10.30 4.81 1.52
CA ARG A 29 -10.80 4.84 2.90
C ARG A 29 -9.79 4.33 3.92
N THR A 30 -8.81 3.53 3.51
CA THR A 30 -7.90 2.82 4.44
C THR A 30 -6.79 3.71 5.00
N GLY A 31 -5.98 4.37 4.16
CA GLY A 31 -4.90 5.21 4.70
C GLY A 31 -5.40 6.39 5.56
N ARG A 32 -6.53 7.00 5.22
CA ARG A 32 -7.16 8.03 6.07
C ARG A 32 -7.55 7.51 7.45
N ARG A 33 -7.98 6.26 7.55
CA ARG A 33 -8.31 5.63 8.83
C ARG A 33 -7.07 5.33 9.66
N LEU A 34 -5.98 4.88 9.03
CA LEU A 34 -4.70 4.63 9.72
C LEU A 34 -4.16 5.93 10.33
N PHE A 35 -4.05 7.00 9.54
CA PHE A 35 -3.58 8.28 10.06
C PHE A 35 -4.55 8.92 11.08
N ALA A 36 -5.86 8.66 10.97
CA ALA A 36 -6.82 9.10 11.99
C ALA A 36 -6.62 8.36 13.32
N PHE A 37 -6.35 7.04 13.26
CA PHE A 37 -6.00 6.24 14.43
C PHE A 37 -4.71 6.77 15.08
N ASP A 38 -3.65 6.99 14.28
CA ASP A 38 -2.37 7.51 14.79
C ASP A 38 -2.53 8.89 15.44
N ARG A 39 -3.33 9.79 14.84
CA ARG A 39 -3.62 11.11 15.41
C ARG A 39 -4.41 11.03 16.72
N ALA A 40 -5.27 10.02 16.88
CA ALA A 40 -6.03 9.83 18.11
C ALA A 40 -5.15 9.44 19.30
N LEU A 41 -3.92 8.98 19.07
CA LEU A 41 -2.93 8.72 20.14
C LEU A 41 -2.46 10.01 20.84
N GLY A 42 -2.75 11.20 20.28
CA GLY A 42 -2.41 12.48 20.90
C GLY A 42 -0.91 12.81 20.91
N THR A 43 -0.11 12.09 20.13
CA THR A 43 1.33 12.31 20.03
C THR A 43 1.70 13.06 18.74
N ARG A 44 2.82 13.79 18.76
CA ARG A 44 3.33 14.43 17.55
C ARG A 44 3.97 13.44 16.59
N PHE A 45 4.72 12.48 17.14
CA PHE A 45 5.51 11.54 16.37
C PHE A 45 5.00 10.13 16.59
N VAL A 46 4.75 9.43 15.48
CA VAL A 46 4.37 8.01 15.50
C VAL A 46 5.32 7.24 14.61
N ALA A 47 5.86 6.14 15.15
CA ALA A 47 6.68 5.21 14.40
C ALA A 47 5.95 3.88 14.23
N GLY A 48 5.85 3.40 12.99
CA GLY A 48 5.50 2.01 12.70
C GLY A 48 6.76 1.21 12.45
N ALA A 49 6.82 -0.03 12.93
CA ALA A 49 7.91 -0.96 12.67
C ALA A 49 7.36 -2.32 12.23
N ASP A 50 8.07 -2.97 11.32
CA ASP A 50 7.72 -4.30 10.79
C ASP A 50 8.98 -5.02 10.30
N GLU A 51 8.89 -6.34 10.17
CA GLU A 51 9.97 -7.20 9.69
C GLU A 51 9.56 -8.13 8.56
N ALA A 52 10.54 -8.48 7.73
CA ALA A 52 10.39 -9.45 6.65
C ALA A 52 11.56 -10.43 6.69
N GLY A 53 11.27 -11.71 6.44
CA GLY A 53 12.29 -12.77 6.38
C GLY A 53 12.35 -13.69 7.59
N ARG A 54 11.51 -13.50 8.63
CA ARG A 54 11.54 -14.33 9.85
C ARG A 54 11.36 -15.83 9.61
N GLY A 55 10.55 -16.22 8.64
CA GLY A 55 10.27 -17.61 8.29
C GLY A 55 10.88 -18.07 6.97
N CYS A 56 11.78 -17.28 6.37
CA CYS A 56 12.39 -17.62 5.10
C CYS A 56 13.52 -18.65 5.30
N LEU A 57 13.62 -19.62 4.40
CA LEU A 57 14.72 -20.60 4.41
C LEU A 57 16.07 -19.97 4.05
N ALA A 58 16.06 -18.91 3.23
CA ALA A 58 17.25 -18.22 2.76
C ALA A 58 17.03 -16.70 2.74
N GLY A 59 18.14 -15.97 2.83
CA GLY A 59 18.15 -14.51 2.89
C GLY A 59 18.21 -13.96 4.31
N PRO A 60 18.36 -12.63 4.46
CA PRO A 60 18.42 -12.00 5.77
C PRO A 60 17.03 -11.78 6.38
N LEU A 61 16.98 -11.62 7.70
CA LEU A 61 15.89 -10.94 8.38
C LEU A 61 16.11 -9.42 8.23
N VAL A 62 15.11 -8.72 7.74
CA VAL A 62 15.12 -7.25 7.61
C VAL A 62 14.03 -6.66 8.48
N ALA A 63 14.39 -5.73 9.35
CA ALA A 63 13.45 -4.93 10.12
C ALA A 63 13.53 -3.46 9.66
N ALA A 64 12.39 -2.79 9.57
CA ALA A 64 12.31 -1.38 9.22
C ALA A 64 11.40 -0.63 10.19
N ALA A 65 11.73 0.63 10.45
CA ALA A 65 10.90 1.55 11.20
C ALA A 65 10.75 2.87 10.43
N VAL A 66 9.52 3.39 10.39
CA VAL A 66 9.17 4.63 9.70
C VAL A 66 8.51 5.58 10.69
N LEU A 67 9.12 6.75 10.89
CA LEU A 67 8.64 7.80 11.77
C LEU A 67 7.90 8.87 10.97
N PHE A 68 6.65 9.17 11.34
CA PHE A 68 5.89 10.30 10.81
C PHE A 68 5.80 11.44 11.83
N ASP A 69 5.88 12.68 11.36
CA ASP A 69 5.54 13.89 12.12
C ASP A 69 4.08 14.27 11.80
N LEU A 70 3.15 13.88 12.66
CA LEU A 70 1.70 14.02 12.41
C LEU A 70 1.23 15.47 12.38
N GLN A 71 2.00 16.40 12.94
CA GLN A 71 1.72 17.83 12.90
C GLN A 71 2.18 18.50 11.60
N ARG A 72 3.14 17.89 10.89
CA ARG A 72 3.71 18.43 9.64
C ARG A 72 3.25 17.69 8.39
N ILE A 73 2.58 16.56 8.55
CA ILE A 73 2.09 15.77 7.42
C ILE A 73 0.85 16.43 6.80
N GLU A 74 0.98 16.79 5.53
CA GLU A 74 -0.06 17.46 4.78
C GLU A 74 -1.17 16.50 4.35
N PRO A 75 -2.43 16.95 4.22
CA PRO A 75 -3.53 16.12 3.73
C PRO A 75 -3.27 15.51 2.35
N ALA A 76 -2.47 16.17 1.50
CA ALA A 76 -2.05 15.64 0.20
C ALA A 76 -1.11 14.44 0.34
N GLN A 77 -0.19 14.48 1.31
CA GLN A 77 0.73 13.38 1.61
C GLN A 77 -0.04 12.18 2.18
N VAL A 78 -0.98 12.42 3.10
CA VAL A 78 -1.89 11.39 3.61
C VAL A 78 -2.69 10.73 2.48
N ARG A 79 -3.10 11.50 1.46
CA ARG A 79 -3.78 10.94 0.27
C ARG A 79 -2.84 10.14 -0.63
N ALA A 80 -1.61 10.62 -0.86
CA ALA A 80 -0.60 9.88 -1.62
C ALA A 80 -0.28 8.53 -0.96
N LEU A 81 -0.34 8.50 0.37
CA LEU A 81 -0.18 7.32 1.21
C LEU A 81 -1.49 6.53 1.41
N SER A 82 -2.58 6.84 0.71
CA SER A 82 -3.87 6.18 0.93
C SER A 82 -3.87 4.67 0.62
N ALA A 83 -2.95 4.24 -0.24
CA ALA A 83 -2.73 2.84 -0.58
C ALA A 83 -1.81 2.10 0.42
N LEU A 84 -1.27 2.75 1.45
CA LEU A 84 -0.72 2.05 2.61
C LEU A 84 -1.87 1.28 3.28
N ASN A 85 -1.89 -0.01 2.98
CA ASN A 85 -2.70 -1.03 3.62
C ASN A 85 -1.83 -2.30 3.64
N ASP A 86 -2.33 -3.38 4.25
CA ASP A 86 -1.61 -4.65 4.38
C ASP A 86 -0.80 -4.98 3.12
N SER A 87 0.53 -4.97 3.28
CA SER A 87 1.53 -5.12 2.21
C SER A 87 1.37 -6.45 1.45
N LYS A 88 0.65 -7.40 2.04
CA LYS A 88 0.26 -8.69 1.45
C LYS A 88 -0.80 -8.57 0.36
N GLN A 89 -1.50 -7.43 0.29
CA GLN A 89 -2.48 -7.14 -0.76
C GLN A 89 -1.93 -6.24 -1.88
N GLN A 90 -0.68 -5.79 -1.76
CA GLN A 90 -0.01 -4.95 -2.76
C GLN A 90 0.77 -5.80 -3.77
N THR A 91 0.70 -5.41 -5.05
CA THR A 91 1.56 -6.01 -6.07
C THR A 91 3.01 -5.55 -5.89
N PRO A 92 4.01 -6.27 -6.42
CA PRO A 92 5.40 -5.81 -6.39
C PRO A 92 5.57 -4.38 -6.94
N GLU A 93 4.85 -4.06 -8.01
CA GLU A 93 4.86 -2.74 -8.65
C GLU A 93 4.26 -1.67 -7.72
N GLY A 94 3.11 -1.95 -7.09
CA GLY A 94 2.50 -1.05 -6.13
C GLY A 94 3.41 -0.77 -4.92
N ARG A 95 4.18 -1.77 -4.47
CA ARG A 95 5.19 -1.57 -3.41
C ARG A 95 6.35 -0.69 -3.89
N ALA A 96 6.81 -0.89 -5.12
CA ALA A 96 7.88 -0.08 -5.72
C ALA A 96 7.46 1.39 -5.89
N GLU A 97 6.18 1.64 -6.20
CA GLU A 97 5.62 3.01 -6.28
C GLU A 97 5.45 3.65 -4.90
N LEU A 98 5.03 2.89 -3.89
CA LEU A 98 4.81 3.39 -2.53
C LEU A 98 6.11 3.71 -1.79
N PHE A 99 7.16 2.92 -1.99
CA PHE A 99 8.43 3.08 -1.29
C PHE A 99 9.01 4.52 -1.36
N PRO A 100 9.19 5.14 -2.53
CA PRO A 100 9.71 6.51 -2.61
C PRO A 100 8.77 7.56 -2.00
N LEU A 101 7.45 7.31 -2.02
CA LEU A 101 6.47 8.20 -1.37
C LEU A 101 6.63 8.16 0.15
N ILE A 102 6.79 6.96 0.72
CA ILE A 102 7.03 6.77 2.16
C ILE A 102 8.30 7.50 2.57
N LEU A 103 9.41 7.29 1.85
CA LEU A 103 10.69 7.93 2.17
C LEU A 103 10.61 9.47 2.13
N ARG A 104 9.83 10.03 1.20
CA ARG A 104 9.66 11.49 1.07
C ARG A 104 8.82 12.08 2.20
N VAL A 105 7.82 11.35 2.68
CA VAL A 105 6.89 11.83 3.71
C VAL A 105 7.41 11.57 5.12
N ALA A 106 8.15 10.49 5.32
CA ALA A 106 8.70 10.11 6.61
C ALA A 106 9.66 11.19 7.15
N ARG A 107 9.55 11.44 8.45
CA ARG A 107 10.51 12.29 9.16
C ARG A 107 11.86 11.59 9.32
N LYS A 108 11.83 10.28 9.56
CA LYS A 108 13.01 9.42 9.69
C LYS A 108 12.65 7.99 9.30
N VAL A 109 13.60 7.28 8.71
CA VAL A 109 13.49 5.85 8.41
C VAL A 109 14.75 5.17 8.93
N ALA A 110 14.59 3.98 9.51
CA ALA A 110 15.68 3.09 9.87
C ALA A 110 15.42 1.72 9.27
N ILE A 111 16.43 1.12 8.66
CA ILE A 111 16.37 -0.23 8.09
C ILE A 111 17.58 -0.98 8.61
N VAL A 112 17.34 -2.17 9.16
CA VAL A 112 18.37 -3.04 9.72
C VAL A 112 18.24 -4.41 9.08
N SER A 113 19.37 -4.96 8.65
CA SER A 113 19.44 -6.32 8.10
C SER A 113 20.32 -7.19 8.99
N ARG A 114 19.91 -8.44 9.18
CA ARG A 114 20.65 -9.49 9.88
C ARG A 114 20.77 -10.71 8.98
N CYS A 115 21.99 -11.10 8.67
CA CYS A 115 22.27 -12.27 7.85
C CYS A 115 22.04 -13.57 8.63
N ALA A 116 21.78 -14.67 7.92
CA ALA A 116 21.55 -15.98 8.52
C ALA A 116 22.67 -16.41 9.48
N PRO A 117 23.99 -16.34 9.14
CA PRO A 117 25.04 -16.71 10.11
C PRO A 117 25.01 -15.86 11.39
N GLY A 118 24.65 -14.58 11.27
CA GLY A 118 24.55 -13.66 12.40
C GLY A 118 23.31 -13.89 13.26
N ILE A 119 22.29 -14.54 12.73
CA ILE A 119 21.08 -15.00 13.44
C ILE A 119 21.37 -16.35 14.09
N ASP A 120 21.94 -17.29 13.35
CA ASP A 120 22.25 -18.64 13.83
C ASP A 120 23.16 -18.60 15.07
N SER A 121 24.12 -17.65 15.11
CA SER A 121 25.05 -17.48 16.22
C SER A 121 24.47 -16.80 17.47
N ARG A 122 23.41 -16.00 17.35
CA ARG A 122 22.85 -15.20 18.46
C ARG A 122 21.41 -15.56 18.83
N GLY A 123 20.76 -16.38 18.01
CA GLY A 123 19.34 -16.64 18.09
C GLY A 123 18.50 -15.48 17.54
N LEU A 124 17.24 -15.80 17.21
CA LEU A 124 16.27 -14.88 16.64
C LEU A 124 15.55 -14.02 17.69
N HIS A 125 15.65 -14.39 18.97
CA HIS A 125 14.90 -13.81 20.08
C HIS A 125 15.76 -13.00 21.04
N VAL A 126 17.08 -13.08 20.92
CA VAL A 126 18.00 -12.39 21.81
C VAL A 126 18.26 -11.01 21.20
N THR A 127 17.70 -9.99 21.85
CA THR A 127 17.77 -8.59 21.39
C THR A 127 18.97 -7.90 22.00
#